data_AF-A0A1D3EGY9-F1
#
_entry.id   AF-A0A1D3EGY9-F1
#
_cell.length_a   1.000
_cell.length_b   1.000
_cell.length_c   1.000
_cell.angle_alpha   90.00
_cell.angle_beta   90.00
_cell.angle_gamma   90.00
#
_symmetry.space_group_name_H-M   'P 1'
#
loop_
_entity.id
_entity.type
_entity.pdbx_description
1 polymer ?
#
loop_
_entity_poly.entity_id
_entity_poly.type
_entity_poly.pdbx_seq_one_letter_code
_entity_poly.pdbx_strand_id
1 'polypeptide(L)'
;MGSKFFFLLLRFAGSVLPPSHMRGIGIIGRRVLGFLARRISPHIGRGAYVFPDTVLGDGSGIGANCEICRGLVVGKNVMMGPECLLYSTNHKFDREKNALRATRKSVRLRWRTMSGRGAG
;
A
#
# COMPACT_ATOMS: atom_id res chain seq x y z
N MET A 1 18.43 12.38 -9.66
CA MET A 1 17.31 12.71 -10.57
C MET A 1 16.29 11.58 -10.83
N GLY A 2 16.55 10.32 -10.46
CA GLY A 2 15.69 9.19 -10.88
C GLY A 2 14.37 8.96 -10.12
N SER A 3 14.31 9.15 -8.79
CA SER A 3 13.13 8.72 -8.01
C SER A 3 11.85 9.51 -8.31
N LYS A 4 11.96 10.82 -8.54
CA LYS A 4 10.82 11.70 -8.87
C LYS A 4 10.20 11.37 -10.23
N PHE A 5 11.03 10.98 -11.20
CA PHE A 5 10.58 10.53 -12.52
C PHE A 5 9.78 9.22 -12.41
N PHE A 6 10.33 8.21 -11.73
CA PHE A 6 9.61 6.95 -11.50
C PHE A 6 8.34 7.15 -10.67
N PHE A 7 8.34 8.09 -9.73
CA PHE A 7 7.15 8.45 -8.95
C PHE A 7 6.05 9.07 -9.82
N LEU A 8 6.39 10.00 -10.72
CA LEU A 8 5.46 10.56 -11.70
C LEU A 8 4.93 9.47 -12.66
N LEU A 9 5.81 8.59 -13.12
CA LEU A 9 5.43 7.47 -13.99
C LEU A 9 4.51 6.48 -13.26
N LEU A 10 4.79 6.16 -11.99
CA LEU A 10 3.94 5.31 -11.15
C LEU A 10 2.56 5.95 -10.93
N ARG A 11 2.53 7.26 -10.69
CA ARG A 11 1.28 8.02 -10.50
C ARG A 11 0.44 8.03 -11.78
N PHE A 12 1.07 8.23 -12.94
CA PHE A 12 0.42 8.19 -14.25
C PHE A 12 -0.06 6.77 -14.61
N ALA A 13 0.81 5.76 -14.46
CA ALA A 13 0.46 4.37 -14.71
C ALA A 13 -0.67 3.90 -13.79
N GLY A 14 -0.68 4.30 -12.52
CA GLY A 14 -1.74 3.99 -11.55
C GLY A 14 -3.04 4.78 -11.75
N SER A 15 -3.04 5.88 -12.52
CA SER A 15 -4.27 6.57 -12.94
C SER A 15 -4.86 6.03 -14.24
N VAL A 16 -4.02 5.49 -15.13
CA VAL A 16 -4.45 4.92 -16.43
C VAL A 16 -4.82 3.45 -16.30
N LEU A 17 -4.13 2.68 -15.45
CA LEU A 17 -4.46 1.28 -15.25
C LEU A 17 -5.59 1.08 -14.23
N PRO A 18 -6.56 0.19 -14.54
CA PRO A 18 -7.66 -0.09 -13.63
C PRO A 18 -7.17 -0.69 -12.30
N PRO A 19 -7.81 -0.35 -11.17
CA PRO A 19 -7.56 -1.00 -9.89
C PRO A 19 -7.81 -2.52 -9.99
N SER A 20 -7.00 -3.30 -9.27
CA SER A 20 -6.82 -4.75 -9.36
C SER A 20 -8.06 -5.66 -9.14
N HIS A 21 -9.27 -5.14 -8.96
CA HIS A 21 -10.49 -5.97 -8.84
C HIS A 21 -10.93 -6.62 -10.16
N MET A 22 -10.38 -6.21 -11.31
CA MET A 22 -10.59 -6.91 -12.58
C MET A 22 -9.50 -7.97 -12.81
N ARG A 23 -9.79 -9.21 -12.40
CA ARG A 23 -8.95 -10.40 -12.64
C ARG A 23 -8.89 -10.72 -14.14
N GLY A 24 -7.91 -10.14 -14.85
CA GLY A 24 -7.63 -10.42 -16.27
C GLY A 24 -6.58 -9.46 -16.82
N ILE A 25 -6.94 -8.18 -16.96
CA ILE A 25 -6.05 -7.10 -17.44
C ILE A 25 -4.99 -6.71 -16.37
N GLY A 26 -5.27 -6.98 -15.09
CA GLY A 26 -4.44 -6.53 -13.96
C GLY A 26 -3.10 -7.25 -13.73
N ILE A 27 -2.79 -8.35 -14.42
CA ILE A 27 -1.53 -9.11 -14.18
C ILE A 27 -0.31 -8.36 -14.73
N ILE A 28 -0.39 -7.87 -15.97
CA ILE A 28 0.69 -7.08 -16.60
C ILE A 28 0.83 -5.75 -15.87
N GLY A 29 -0.30 -5.11 -15.53
CA GLY A 29 -0.32 -3.90 -14.72
C GLY A 29 0.36 -4.05 -13.36
N ARG A 30 0.10 -5.17 -12.67
CA ARG A 30 0.78 -5.49 -11.41
C ARG A 30 2.29 -5.62 -11.56
N ARG A 31 2.77 -6.23 -12.65
CA ARG A 31 4.20 -6.36 -12.93
C ARG A 31 4.84 -4.99 -13.19
N VAL A 32 4.20 -4.14 -13.98
CA VAL A 32 4.70 -2.78 -14.27
C VAL A 32 4.71 -1.90 -13.02
N LEU A 33 3.61 -1.88 -12.27
CA LEU A 33 3.52 -1.11 -11.02
C LEU A 33 4.52 -1.61 -9.97
N GLY A 34 4.66 -2.92 -9.80
CA GLY A 34 5.66 -3.52 -8.91
C GLY A 34 7.09 -3.18 -9.33
N PHE A 35 7.39 -3.15 -10.63
CA PHE A 35 8.70 -2.72 -11.14
C PHE A 35 8.99 -1.25 -10.81
N LEU A 36 8.02 -0.36 -11.05
CA LEU A 36 8.17 1.08 -10.79
C LEU A 36 8.27 1.39 -9.29
N ALA A 37 7.47 0.72 -8.46
CA ALA A 37 7.53 0.85 -7.00
C ALA A 37 8.91 0.46 -6.47
N ARG A 38 9.52 -0.62 -6.97
CA ARG A 38 10.90 -1.03 -6.60
C ARG A 38 11.97 -0.03 -6.99
N ARG A 39 11.77 0.75 -8.06
CA ARG A 39 12.71 1.81 -8.47
C ARG A 39 12.60 3.07 -7.61
N ILE A 40 11.50 3.21 -6.87
CA ILE A 40 11.26 4.33 -5.95
C ILE A 40 11.73 3.99 -4.54
N SER A 41 11.47 2.76 -4.07
CA SER A 41 11.96 2.27 -2.78
C SER A 41 12.51 0.85 -2.91
N PRO A 42 13.80 0.61 -2.57
CA PRO A 42 14.39 -0.72 -2.61
C PRO A 42 13.80 -1.66 -1.54
N HIS A 43 13.08 -1.12 -0.56
CA HIS A 43 12.48 -1.87 0.55
C HIS A 43 11.09 -2.43 0.23
N ILE A 44 10.71 -2.53 -1.05
CA ILE A 44 9.47 -3.17 -1.49
C ILE A 44 9.80 -4.56 -2.05
N GLY A 45 9.26 -5.59 -1.41
CA GLY A 45 9.42 -6.99 -1.76
C GLY A 45 8.83 -7.34 -3.13
N ARG A 46 9.35 -8.41 -3.72
CA ARG A 46 8.88 -8.92 -5.02
C ARG A 46 7.39 -9.29 -4.94
N GLY A 47 6.62 -8.94 -5.98
CA GLY A 47 5.21 -9.27 -6.06
C GLY A 47 4.30 -8.42 -5.16
N ALA A 48 4.85 -7.49 -4.38
CA ALA A 48 4.05 -6.56 -3.59
C ALA A 48 3.25 -5.63 -4.51
N TYR A 49 1.96 -5.51 -4.23
CA TYR A 49 1.05 -4.57 -4.86
C TYR A 49 0.81 -3.39 -3.93
N VAL A 50 1.24 -2.21 -4.36
CA VAL A 50 1.22 -0.99 -3.55
C VAL A 50 0.61 0.13 -4.39
N PHE A 51 -0.40 0.81 -3.85
CA PHE A 51 -0.98 1.96 -4.55
C PHE A 51 -0.03 3.16 -4.54
N PRO A 52 -0.06 4.01 -5.58
CA PRO A 52 0.82 5.18 -5.67
C PRO A 52 0.65 6.24 -4.56
N ASP A 53 -0.46 6.20 -3.83
CA ASP A 53 -0.75 7.08 -2.69
C ASP A 53 -0.21 6.54 -1.35
N THR A 54 0.53 5.42 -1.38
CA THR A 54 1.17 4.85 -0.20
C THR A 54 2.38 5.69 0.21
N VAL A 55 2.46 6.03 1.48
CA VAL A 55 3.60 6.75 2.07
C VAL A 55 4.41 5.76 2.91
N LEU A 56 5.71 5.65 2.63
CA LEU A 56 6.65 4.80 3.36
C LEU A 56 7.69 5.67 4.08
N GLY A 57 7.77 5.56 5.41
CA GLY A 57 8.78 6.25 6.21
C GLY A 57 10.17 5.62 6.09
N ASP A 58 11.19 6.37 6.53
CA ASP A 58 12.58 5.92 6.51
C ASP A 58 12.80 4.65 7.36
N GLY A 59 13.65 3.74 6.89
CA GLY A 59 13.94 2.48 7.59
C GLY A 59 12.78 1.48 7.58
N SER A 60 11.74 1.73 6.77
CA SER A 60 10.58 0.86 6.65
C SER A 60 10.57 0.06 5.36
N GLY A 61 9.92 -1.10 5.39
CA GLY A 61 9.88 -2.03 4.26
C GLY A 61 8.56 -2.79 4.17
N ILE A 62 8.20 -3.13 2.93
CA ILE A 62 7.03 -3.94 2.60
C ILE A 62 7.54 -5.29 2.12
N GLY A 63 7.08 -6.39 2.73
CA GLY A 63 7.48 -7.74 2.37
C GLY A 63 7.01 -8.20 0.99
N ALA A 64 7.46 -9.37 0.55
CA ALA A 64 7.05 -9.95 -0.73
C ALA A 64 5.55 -10.27 -0.75
N ASN A 65 4.91 -10.21 -1.92
CA ASN A 65 3.50 -10.55 -2.14
C ASN A 65 2.50 -9.84 -1.21
N CYS A 66 2.85 -8.69 -0.64
CA CYS A 66 1.89 -7.90 0.13
C CYS A 66 0.85 -7.25 -0.80
N GLU A 67 -0.39 -7.13 -0.34
CA GLU A 67 -1.42 -6.36 -1.02
C GLU A 67 -1.85 -5.19 -0.14
N ILE A 68 -1.46 -3.99 -0.57
CA ILE A 68 -1.74 -2.75 0.13
C ILE A 68 -2.80 -1.99 -0.66
N CYS A 69 -3.91 -1.63 -0.03
CA CYS A 69 -4.91 -0.72 -0.59
C CYS A 69 -4.59 0.76 -0.35
N ARG A 70 -5.29 1.62 -1.08
CA ARG A 70 -5.18 3.09 -1.02
C ARG A 70 -5.17 3.64 0.41
N GLY A 71 -4.40 4.70 0.64
CA GLY A 71 -4.37 5.43 1.91
C GLY A 71 -3.57 4.75 3.03
N LEU A 72 -2.57 3.93 2.70
CA LEU A 72 -1.59 3.43 3.68
C LEU A 72 -0.51 4.48 3.97
N VAL A 73 -0.28 4.74 5.25
CA VAL A 73 0.86 5.52 5.74
C VAL A 73 1.68 4.65 6.70
N VAL A 74 2.87 4.26 6.27
CA VAL A 74 3.83 3.51 7.09
C VAL A 74 4.80 4.51 7.74
N GLY A 75 4.88 4.48 9.07
CA GLY A 75 5.83 5.29 9.85
C GLY A 75 7.28 4.88 9.61
N LYS A 76 8.20 5.43 10.40
CA LYS A 76 9.63 5.05 10.36
C LYS A 76 9.86 3.70 11.07
N ASN A 77 10.87 2.96 10.63
CA ASN A 77 11.31 1.68 11.22
C ASN A 77 10.20 0.62 11.34
N VAL A 78 9.34 0.51 10.32
CA VAL A 78 8.26 -0.49 10.26
C VAL A 78 8.57 -1.50 9.15
N MET A 79 8.78 -2.75 9.54
CA MET A 79 8.99 -3.85 8.60
C MET A 79 7.73 -4.70 8.51
N MET A 80 7.15 -4.78 7.32
CA MET A 80 6.04 -5.69 7.04
C MET A 80 6.60 -7.02 6.55
N GLY A 81 6.10 -8.12 7.10
CA GLY A 81 6.43 -9.46 6.63
C GLY A 81 5.90 -9.74 5.22
N PRO A 82 6.22 -10.89 4.62
CA PRO A 82 5.60 -11.32 3.37
C PRO A 82 4.08 -11.54 3.54
N GLU A 83 3.34 -11.43 2.44
CA GLU A 83 1.91 -11.75 2.33
C GLU A 83 0.99 -10.94 3.27
N CYS A 84 1.44 -9.75 3.70
CA CYS A 84 0.60 -8.84 4.46
C CYS A 84 -0.49 -8.23 3.58
N LEU A 85 -1.74 -8.27 4.07
CA LEU A 85 -2.90 -7.68 3.41
C LEU A 85 -3.40 -6.48 4.20
N LEU A 86 -3.59 -5.34 3.53
CA LEU A 86 -4.07 -4.12 4.15
C LEU A 86 -5.20 -3.51 3.35
N TYR A 87 -6.41 -3.65 3.89
CA TYR A 87 -7.64 -3.12 3.31
C TYR A 87 -8.14 -1.92 4.10
N SER A 88 -8.40 -0.83 3.38
CA SER A 88 -8.80 0.47 3.93
C SER A 88 -10.22 0.88 3.51
N THR A 89 -10.85 0.07 2.65
CA THR A 89 -12.22 0.25 2.21
C THR A 89 -13.12 -0.68 3.01
N ASN A 90 -14.19 -0.13 3.57
CA ASN A 90 -15.20 -0.87 4.31
C ASN A 90 -16.60 -0.53 3.77
N HIS A 91 -17.59 -1.36 4.04
CA HIS A 91 -18.97 -1.13 3.64
C HIS A 91 -19.81 -0.74 4.85
N LYS A 92 -20.59 0.35 4.73
CA LYS A 92 -21.61 0.72 5.70
C LYS A 92 -22.98 0.44 5.09
N PHE A 93 -23.84 -0.26 5.83
CA PHE A 93 -25.22 -0.47 5.41
C PHE A 93 -26.01 0.83 5.51
N ASP A 94 -26.64 1.22 4.40
CA ASP A 94 -27.53 2.37 4.29
C ASP A 94 -28.98 1.86 4.33
N ARG A 95 -29.68 2.11 5.45
CA ARG A 95 -31.04 1.62 5.69
C ARG A 95 -32.06 2.24 4.75
N GLU A 96 -31.89 3.52 4.38
CA GLU A 96 -32.86 4.23 3.53
C GLU A 96 -32.82 3.69 2.09
N LYS A 97 -31.63 3.34 1.63
CA LYS A 97 -31.41 2.86 0.25
C LYS A 97 -31.38 1.33 0.13
N ASN A 98 -31.52 0.62 1.26
CA ASN A 98 -31.35 -0.82 1.35
C ASN A 98 -30.09 -1.32 0.60
N ALA A 99 -28.97 -0.61 0.78
CA ALA A 99 -27.76 -0.79 -0.01
C ALA A 99 -26.48 -0.67 0.81
N LEU A 100 -25.41 -1.33 0.36
CA LEU A 100 -24.07 -1.19 0.95
C LEU A 100 -23.33 -0.01 0.32
N ARG A 101 -23.03 1.01 1.13
CA ARG A 101 -22.22 2.16 0.72
C ARG A 101 -20.76 1.92 1.06
N ALA A 102 -19.88 1.99 0.07
CA ALA A 102 -18.45 1.96 0.32
C ALA A 102 -18.00 3.20 1.11
N THR A 103 -17.14 2.98 2.09
CA THR A 103 -16.50 3.99 2.94
C THR A 103 -15.00 3.75 2.93
N ARG A 104 -14.21 4.81 2.92
CA ARG A 104 -12.75 4.72 2.95
C ARG A 104 -12.23 5.26 4.27
N LYS A 105 -11.25 4.59 4.85
CA LYS A 105 -10.47 5.07 5.98
C LYS A 105 -9.00 5.12 5.60
N SER A 106 -8.23 6.01 6.19
CA SER A 106 -6.77 5.94 6.09
C SER A 106 -6.24 4.97 7.15
N VAL A 107 -5.20 4.22 6.82
CA VAL A 107 -4.54 3.31 7.76
C VAL A 107 -3.12 3.78 8.00
N ARG A 108 -2.74 3.93 9.28
CA ARG A 108 -1.40 4.35 9.66
C ARG A 108 -0.72 3.29 10.52
N LEU A 109 0.38 2.75 10.03
CA LEU A 109 1.26 1.85 10.79
C LEU A 109 2.32 2.68 11.51
N ARG A 110 2.56 2.40 12.79
CA ARG A 110 3.63 3.04 13.58
C ARG A 110 4.39 1.97 14.34
N TRP A 111 5.72 2.04 14.30
CA TRP A 111 6.55 1.33 15.27
C TRP A 111 6.38 2.00 16.63
N ARG A 112 6.04 1.22 17.66
CA ARG A 112 5.97 1.71 19.04
C ARG A 112 7.20 1.18 19.76
N THR A 113 8.06 2.07 20.22
CA THR A 113 9.10 1.69 21.18
C THR A 113 8.41 1.23 22.46
N MET A 114 8.77 0.05 22.95
CA MET A 114 8.47 -0.36 24.33
C MET A 114 9.33 0.47 25.27
N SER A 115 8.93 1.73 25.51
CA SER A 115 9.46 2.49 26.64
C SER A 115 8.55 2.21 27.84
N GLY A 116 9.09 1.53 28.85
CA GLY A 116 8.47 1.42 30.17
C GLY A 116 7.68 0.14 30.45
N ARG A 117 8.38 -0.99 30.62
CA ARG A 117 8.14 -1.89 31.77
C ARG A 117 9.52 -2.24 32.31
N GLY A 118 9.81 -1.74 33.51
CA GLY A 118 11.09 -1.85 34.17
C GLY A 118 11.52 -3.31 34.31
N ALA A 119 12.79 -3.55 34.01
CA ALA A 119 13.53 -4.69 34.50
C ALA A 119 14.59 -4.10 35.45
N GLY A 120 14.50 -4.48 36.74
CA GLY A 120 15.52 -4.22 37.77
C GLY A 120 15.52 -2.81 38.33
#